data_AF-A0A9P0YQT3-F1
#
_entry.id   AF-A0A9P0YQT3-F1
#
_cell.length_a   1.000
_cell.length_b   1.000
_cell.length_c   1.000
_cell.angle_alpha   90.00
_cell.angle_beta   90.00
_cell.angle_gamma   90.00
#
_symmetry.space_group_name_H-M   'P 1'
#
loop_
_entity.id
_entity.type
_entity.pdbx_description
1 polymer ?
#
loop_
_entity_poly.entity_id
_entity_poly.type
_entity_poly.pdbx_seq_one_letter_code
_entity_poly.pdbx_strand_id
1 'polypeptide(L)'
;MSPIPHGLYYSFSYLPSIIHRIESLLLARSLKRLHMDHCAQSVSIHTTKILEAITTKKCQENFHMESLETLGDSFLKYAASRHLFTTYQNDHEGLLSLKKEKMVSNDALCKLACDRKIPGFIRTEPFDPKTWAIPGDTSLDKSLDVEVISPKRKVYNMGSRKIKSKRVADIAEALIGAYVSTSGELAALSFMVWLGLDMYYAKTPIERHFPINAEKFVNVRYIESLIKYKFRDPSLLVEAFTHGSFMQSEIPRCYQRLEFIGDAIIDYIITVHLYNKYPGLTPGLLTDMRSCSVNNDCYALCAVKFGLQKQILYFSTDLQKHITNTVESVEKLCISTTFGWSSDISFPKVLGDIIESLAGAILIDSCFNEDKVCESILPLLEPIVTPETVTLHPVRELHEFCRGRGYIMRKPSVTPKDGVSFITMEVDVNGTIYSDICSAPNKDAAKKLACKNLLNKLKIECASIELNVELNE
;
A
#
# COMPACT_ATOMS: atom_id res chain seq x y z
N MET A 1 52.53 31.98 -1.55
CA MET A 1 52.21 30.81 -0.71
C MET A 1 51.03 31.19 0.16
N SER A 2 49.91 30.47 0.09
CA SER A 2 48.80 30.72 1.03
C SER A 2 49.31 30.53 2.47
N PRO A 3 48.97 31.41 3.42
CA PRO A 3 49.34 31.25 4.83
C PRO A 3 48.65 30.04 5.48
N ILE A 4 47.68 29.41 4.80
CA ILE A 4 46.91 28.28 5.30
C ILE A 4 47.49 26.97 4.74
N PRO A 5 47.87 26.00 5.60
CA PRO A 5 48.31 24.68 5.15
C PRO A 5 47.23 23.97 4.32
N HIS A 6 47.63 23.33 3.22
CA HIS A 6 46.71 22.61 2.33
C HIS A 6 45.85 21.57 3.07
N GLY A 7 46.44 20.82 4.01
CA GLY A 7 45.70 19.83 4.81
C GLY A 7 44.60 20.45 5.69
N LEU A 8 44.79 21.68 6.17
CA LEU A 8 43.78 22.40 6.95
C LEU A 8 42.63 22.83 6.04
N TYR A 9 42.94 23.41 4.88
CA TYR A 9 41.92 23.79 3.88
C TYR A 9 41.06 22.60 3.46
N TYR A 10 41.70 21.45 3.17
CA TYR A 10 41.00 20.22 2.82
C TYR A 10 40.09 19.73 3.95
N SER A 11 40.55 19.75 5.20
CA SER A 11 39.73 19.34 6.35
C SER A 11 38.50 20.24 6.56
N PHE A 12 38.66 21.56 6.39
CA PHE A 12 37.56 22.52 6.51
C PHE A 12 36.54 22.42 5.36
N SER A 13 36.92 21.87 4.20
CA SER A 13 35.98 21.65 3.09
C SER A 13 34.85 20.65 3.44
N TYR A 14 35.05 19.78 4.44
CA TYR A 14 34.04 18.84 4.92
C TYR A 14 33.10 19.43 5.98
N LEU A 15 33.45 20.57 6.58
CA LEU A 15 32.69 21.16 7.67
C LEU A 15 31.22 21.44 7.30
N PRO A 16 30.89 22.00 6.12
CA PRO A 16 29.50 22.21 5.71
C PRO A 16 28.67 20.91 5.78
N SER A 17 29.22 19.82 5.27
CA SER A 17 28.57 18.49 5.24
C SER A 17 28.37 17.92 6.65
N ILE A 18 29.36 18.07 7.53
CA ILE A 18 29.26 17.63 8.93
C ILE A 18 28.18 18.41 9.67
N ILE A 19 28.18 19.74 9.55
CA ILE A 19 27.18 20.60 10.19
C ILE A 19 25.79 20.31 9.66
N HIS A 20 25.62 20.13 8.35
CA HIS A 20 24.35 19.75 7.74
C HIS A 20 23.81 18.43 8.29
N ARG A 21 24.68 17.43 8.51
CA ARG A 21 24.27 16.15 9.10
C ARG A 21 23.90 16.29 10.58
N ILE A 22 24.65 17.08 11.36
CA ILE A 22 24.31 17.37 12.76
C ILE A 22 22.96 18.08 12.85
N GLU A 23 22.73 19.11 12.04
CA GLU A 23 21.46 19.84 11.96
C GLU A 23 20.30 18.89 11.64
N SER A 24 20.46 18.05 10.62
CA SER A 24 19.45 17.08 10.21
C SER A 24 19.09 16.12 11.35
N LEU A 25 20.08 15.64 12.11
CA LEU A 25 19.86 14.79 13.28
C LEU A 25 19.19 15.54 14.44
N LEU A 26 19.54 16.81 14.67
CA LEU A 26 18.93 17.66 15.69
C LEU A 26 17.46 17.96 15.37
N LEU A 27 17.11 18.17 14.09
CA LEU A 27 15.73 18.30 13.64
C LEU A 27 14.93 17.02 13.94
N ALA A 28 15.44 15.86 13.55
CA ALA A 28 14.80 14.58 13.83
C ALA A 28 14.66 14.33 15.35
N ARG A 29 15.67 14.66 16.14
CA ARG A 29 15.61 14.57 17.61
C ARG A 29 14.59 15.51 18.23
N SER A 30 14.43 16.70 17.65
CA SER A 30 13.44 17.68 18.10
C SER A 30 12.01 17.18 17.87
N LEU A 31 11.74 16.59 16.69
CA LEU A 31 10.46 15.95 16.41
C LEU A 31 10.21 14.74 17.32
N LYS A 32 11.24 13.90 17.54
CA LYS A 32 11.18 12.79 18.50
C LYS A 32 10.73 13.26 19.88
N ARG A 33 11.35 14.33 20.39
CA ARG A 33 11.04 14.90 21.70
C ARG A 33 9.61 15.46 21.75
N LEU A 34 9.15 16.12 20.70
CA LEU A 34 7.78 16.66 20.61
C LEU A 34 6.73 15.57 20.84
N HIS A 35 6.95 14.37 20.29
CA HIS A 35 6.08 13.21 20.55
C HIS A 35 6.28 12.64 21.96
N MET A 36 7.54 12.42 22.38
CA MET A 36 7.85 11.80 23.67
C MET A 36 7.36 12.61 24.88
N ASP A 37 7.40 13.95 24.82
CA ASP A 37 6.91 14.82 25.90
C ASP A 37 5.41 14.63 26.17
N HIS A 38 4.66 14.07 25.22
CA HIS A 38 3.21 13.83 25.32
C HIS A 38 2.86 12.35 25.54
N CYS A 39 3.83 11.43 25.54
CA CYS A 39 3.61 10.00 25.73
C CYS A 39 4.07 9.52 27.11
N ALA A 40 3.16 8.95 27.88
CA ALA A 40 3.47 8.33 29.18
C ALA A 40 4.18 6.96 29.03
N GLN A 41 4.09 6.33 27.86
CA GLN A 41 4.73 5.04 27.57
C GLN A 41 6.15 5.25 27.05
N SER A 42 7.09 4.44 27.52
CA SER A 42 8.50 4.48 27.11
C SER A 42 8.69 3.92 25.70
N VAL A 43 8.25 4.66 24.68
CA VAL A 43 8.45 4.30 23.27
C VAL A 43 9.86 4.72 22.85
N SER A 44 10.68 3.76 22.42
CA SER A 44 12.07 3.99 22.04
C SER A 44 12.28 3.83 20.52
N ILE A 45 12.13 4.93 19.78
CA ILE A 45 12.46 5.00 18.35
C ILE A 45 13.86 5.60 18.12
N HIS A 46 14.64 5.02 17.21
CA HIS A 46 15.94 5.57 16.82
C HIS A 46 15.78 6.90 16.05
N THR A 47 16.56 7.92 16.42
CA THR A 47 16.52 9.23 15.76
C THR A 47 16.85 9.15 14.26
N THR A 48 17.69 8.20 13.86
CA THR A 48 18.03 7.93 12.45
C THR A 48 16.81 7.50 11.64
N LYS A 49 15.89 6.73 12.23
CA LYS A 49 14.66 6.27 11.57
C LYS A 49 13.63 7.40 11.43
N ILE A 50 13.56 8.31 12.40
CA ILE A 50 12.79 9.55 12.24
C ILE A 50 13.40 10.43 11.14
N LEU A 51 14.73 10.54 11.09
CA LEU A 51 15.41 11.29 10.03
C LEU A 51 15.11 10.70 8.64
N GLU A 52 15.11 9.37 8.51
CA GLU A 52 14.72 8.67 7.29
C GLU A 52 13.28 9.01 6.89
N ALA A 53 12.33 8.93 7.83
CA ALA A 53 10.92 9.22 7.61
C ALA A 53 10.63 10.67 7.20
N ILE A 54 11.41 11.65 7.67
CA ILE A 54 11.23 13.07 7.31
C ILE A 54 12.03 13.51 6.07
N THR A 55 12.82 12.60 5.48
CA THR A 55 13.71 12.91 4.34
C THR A 55 13.10 12.42 3.03
N THR A 56 12.89 13.36 2.10
CA THR A 56 12.40 13.03 0.76
C THR A 56 13.53 12.61 -0.19
N LYS A 57 13.19 11.88 -1.26
CA LYS A 57 14.13 11.48 -2.32
C LYS A 57 14.86 12.66 -2.99
N LYS A 58 14.27 13.86 -2.97
CA LYS A 58 14.88 15.09 -3.52
C LYS A 58 16.15 15.50 -2.77
N CYS A 59 16.32 15.07 -1.53
CA CYS A 59 17.53 15.36 -0.76
C CYS A 59 18.77 14.62 -1.26
N GLN A 60 18.62 13.62 -2.14
CA GLN A 60 19.72 12.82 -2.69
C GLN A 60 20.55 12.12 -1.60
N GLU A 61 19.91 11.73 -0.50
CA GLU A 61 20.53 10.94 0.56
C GLU A 61 20.41 9.44 0.24
N ASN A 62 21.26 8.62 0.86
CA ASN A 62 21.22 7.17 0.72
C ASN A 62 19.98 6.51 1.38
N PHE A 63 19.15 7.31 2.06
CA PHE A 63 17.94 6.87 2.76
C PHE A 63 16.81 7.88 2.48
N HIS A 64 15.57 7.41 2.47
CA HIS A 64 14.39 8.24 2.22
C HIS A 64 13.11 7.55 2.72
N MET A 65 12.07 8.36 2.90
CA MET A 65 10.80 8.02 3.53
C MET A 65 9.94 6.93 2.83
N GLU A 66 10.11 6.68 1.53
CA GLU A 66 9.09 6.03 0.70
C GLU A 66 8.85 4.54 1.06
N SER A 67 9.87 3.79 1.51
CA SER A 67 9.67 2.42 2.00
C SER A 67 8.93 2.39 3.34
N LEU A 68 9.19 3.39 4.19
CA LEU A 68 8.47 3.59 5.45
C LEU A 68 7.03 4.08 5.21
N GLU A 69 6.81 4.91 4.19
CA GLU A 69 5.48 5.35 3.72
C GLU A 69 4.65 4.13 3.35
N THR A 70 5.19 3.22 2.52
CA THR A 70 4.49 2.00 2.11
C THR A 70 4.09 1.13 3.32
N LEU A 71 5.02 0.92 4.26
CA LEU A 71 4.77 0.18 5.49
C LEU A 71 3.72 0.89 6.38
N GLY A 72 3.85 2.21 6.54
CA GLY A 72 2.96 3.01 7.37
C GLY A 72 1.55 3.13 6.81
N ASP A 73 1.39 3.23 5.48
CA ASP A 73 0.10 3.21 4.78
C ASP A 73 -0.67 1.91 5.06
N SER A 74 0.00 0.76 4.90
CA SER A 74 -0.61 -0.55 5.17
C SER A 74 -1.03 -0.69 6.64
N PHE A 75 -0.18 -0.27 7.59
CA PHE A 75 -0.50 -0.32 9.01
C PHE A 75 -1.63 0.66 9.39
N LEU A 76 -1.60 1.89 8.88
CA LEU A 76 -2.65 2.89 9.12
C LEU A 76 -4.01 2.36 8.68
N LYS A 77 -4.09 1.74 7.49
CA LYS A 77 -5.32 1.11 6.98
C LYS A 77 -5.76 -0.05 7.86
N TYR A 78 -4.86 -0.96 8.22
CA TYR A 78 -5.15 -2.07 9.13
C TYR A 78 -5.69 -1.58 10.48
N ALA A 79 -4.98 -0.66 11.10
CA ALA A 79 -5.31 -0.12 12.42
C ALA A 79 -6.65 0.64 12.40
N ALA A 80 -6.92 1.43 11.35
CA ALA A 80 -8.21 2.08 11.12
C ALA A 80 -9.34 1.06 10.90
N SER A 81 -9.13 0.06 10.04
CA SER A 81 -10.12 -1.01 9.80
C SER A 81 -10.47 -1.76 11.08
N ARG A 82 -9.46 -2.12 11.89
CA ARG A 82 -9.67 -2.77 13.20
C ARG A 82 -10.46 -1.90 14.16
N HIS A 83 -10.15 -0.61 14.25
CA HIS A 83 -10.88 0.32 15.11
C HIS A 83 -12.35 0.46 14.66
N LEU A 84 -12.59 0.62 13.35
CA LEU A 84 -13.94 0.77 12.81
C LEU A 84 -14.76 -0.52 12.95
N PHE A 85 -14.16 -1.68 12.68
CA PHE A 85 -14.81 -2.98 12.77
C PHE A 85 -15.28 -3.30 14.20
N THR A 86 -14.48 -2.93 15.21
CA THR A 86 -14.78 -3.15 16.64
C THR A 86 -15.78 -2.14 17.18
N THR A 87 -15.69 -0.87 16.75
CA THR A 87 -16.56 0.22 17.20
C THR A 87 -17.96 0.13 16.58
N TYR A 88 -18.05 -0.20 15.29
CA TYR A 88 -19.30 -0.23 14.53
C TYR A 88 -19.71 -1.68 14.19
N GLN A 89 -20.18 -2.41 15.21
CA GLN A 89 -20.50 -3.84 15.07
C GLN A 89 -21.68 -4.13 14.13
N ASN A 90 -22.55 -3.15 13.90
CA ASN A 90 -23.75 -3.29 13.07
C ASN A 90 -23.60 -2.69 11.67
N ASP A 91 -22.52 -1.97 11.40
CA ASP A 91 -22.28 -1.37 10.09
C ASP A 91 -21.82 -2.45 9.11
N HIS A 92 -22.39 -2.43 7.90
CA HIS A 92 -21.95 -3.27 6.79
C HIS A 92 -20.65 -2.73 6.16
N GLU A 93 -19.99 -3.55 5.33
CA GLU A 93 -18.72 -3.23 4.66
C GLU A 93 -18.72 -1.82 4.03
N GLY A 94 -19.68 -1.49 3.18
CA GLY A 94 -19.69 -0.18 2.50
C GLY A 94 -19.69 1.04 3.43
N LEU A 95 -20.36 0.98 4.59
CA LEU A 95 -20.34 2.07 5.58
C LEU A 95 -18.98 2.15 6.29
N LEU A 96 -18.38 1.00 6.60
CA LEU A 96 -17.04 0.91 7.18
C LEU A 96 -15.98 1.45 6.22
N SER A 97 -16.07 1.11 4.93
CA SER A 97 -15.19 1.59 3.87
C SER A 97 -15.27 3.12 3.72
N LEU A 98 -16.47 3.71 3.70
CA LEU A 98 -16.63 5.17 3.67
C LEU A 98 -16.05 5.88 4.89
N LYS A 99 -16.24 5.31 6.09
CA LYS A 99 -15.64 5.84 7.33
C LYS A 99 -14.11 5.73 7.30
N LYS A 100 -13.58 4.59 6.82
CA LYS A 100 -12.14 4.34 6.65
C LYS A 100 -11.54 5.38 5.72
N GLU A 101 -12.09 5.56 4.52
CA GLU A 101 -11.61 6.54 3.54
C GLU A 101 -11.55 7.96 4.11
N LYS A 102 -12.60 8.37 4.84
CA LYS A 102 -12.61 9.68 5.51
C LYS A 102 -11.49 9.82 6.54
N MET A 103 -11.26 8.77 7.33
CA MET A 103 -10.26 8.74 8.41
C MET A 103 -8.82 8.73 7.87
N VAL A 104 -8.53 7.94 6.84
CA VAL A 104 -7.18 7.76 6.28
C VAL A 104 -6.90 8.62 5.04
N SER A 105 -7.80 9.53 4.69
CA SER A 105 -7.60 10.42 3.53
C SER A 105 -6.35 11.30 3.68
N ASN A 106 -5.66 11.54 2.56
CA ASN A 106 -4.49 12.41 2.51
C ASN A 106 -4.77 13.81 3.10
N ASP A 107 -5.96 14.35 2.87
CA ASP A 107 -6.34 15.66 3.39
C ASP A 107 -6.52 15.64 4.91
N ALA A 108 -7.11 14.57 5.47
CA ALA A 108 -7.22 14.39 6.92
C ALA A 108 -5.84 14.25 7.56
N LEU A 109 -4.98 13.38 7.02
CA LEU A 109 -3.62 13.19 7.51
C LEU A 109 -2.78 14.46 7.42
N CYS A 110 -2.86 15.19 6.29
CA CYS A 110 -2.16 16.45 6.13
C CYS A 110 -2.61 17.48 7.16
N LYS A 111 -3.92 17.58 7.43
CA LYS A 111 -4.46 18.50 8.43
C LYS A 111 -3.91 18.17 9.83
N LEU A 112 -3.99 16.90 10.24
CA LEU A 112 -3.48 16.45 11.54
C LEU A 112 -1.97 16.70 11.68
N ALA A 113 -1.18 16.41 10.63
CA ALA A 113 0.25 16.66 10.61
C ALA A 113 0.60 18.16 10.69
N CYS A 114 -0.18 19.01 10.03
CA CYS A 114 -0.06 20.47 10.13
C CYS A 114 -0.35 20.96 11.56
N ASP A 115 -1.39 20.43 12.21
CA ASP A 115 -1.75 20.77 13.60
C ASP A 115 -0.61 20.41 14.58
N ARG A 116 0.16 19.36 14.27
CA ARG A 116 1.37 18.95 15.02
C ARG A 116 2.67 19.62 14.55
N LYS A 117 2.61 20.57 13.61
CA LYS A 117 3.75 21.30 13.05
C LYS A 117 4.81 20.39 12.39
N ILE A 118 4.44 19.18 11.96
CA ILE A 118 5.31 18.25 11.24
C ILE A 118 5.91 18.86 9.96
N PRO A 119 5.20 19.70 9.17
CA PRO A 119 5.77 20.31 7.97
C PRO A 119 7.08 21.08 8.20
N GLY A 120 7.29 21.62 9.40
CA GLY A 120 8.52 22.34 9.75
C GLY A 120 9.77 21.46 9.83
N PHE A 121 9.60 20.13 9.91
CA PHE A 121 10.70 19.16 10.02
C PHE A 121 11.04 18.46 8.70
N ILE A 122 10.21 18.64 7.65
CA ILE A 122 10.35 17.91 6.39
C ILE A 122 11.56 18.42 5.60
N ARG A 123 12.40 17.50 5.11
CA ARG A 123 13.56 17.81 4.26
C ARG A 123 13.23 17.53 2.78
N THR A 124 13.24 18.58 1.95
CA THR A 124 12.86 18.51 0.52
C THR A 124 13.93 18.94 -0.46
N GLU A 125 15.06 19.46 0.02
CA GLU A 125 16.10 20.09 -0.80
C GLU A 125 17.40 19.29 -0.67
N PRO A 126 18.16 19.11 -1.78
CA PRO A 126 19.50 18.55 -1.70
C PRO A 126 20.43 19.53 -1.00
N PHE A 127 21.45 18.99 -0.35
CA PHE A 127 22.48 19.81 0.26
C PHE A 127 23.47 20.29 -0.81
N ASP A 128 23.57 21.61 -1.02
CA ASP A 128 24.60 22.21 -1.85
C ASP A 128 25.59 23.00 -0.98
N PRO A 129 26.83 22.49 -0.79
CA PRO A 129 27.88 23.18 -0.02
C PRO A 129 28.18 24.60 -0.52
N LYS A 130 27.95 24.91 -1.80
CA LYS A 130 28.19 26.25 -2.37
C LYS A 130 27.20 27.30 -1.86
N THR A 131 26.01 26.85 -1.50
CA THR A 131 24.94 27.71 -0.99
C THR A 131 24.89 27.75 0.54
N TRP A 132 25.71 26.92 1.19
CA TRP A 132 25.75 26.82 2.64
C TRP A 132 26.45 28.06 3.23
N ALA A 133 25.75 28.73 4.16
CA ALA A 133 26.27 29.87 4.90
C ALA A 133 26.60 29.45 6.34
N ILE A 134 27.63 30.07 6.92
CA ILE A 134 28.02 29.83 8.30
C ILE A 134 26.91 30.36 9.22
N PRO A 135 26.40 29.57 10.18
CA PRO A 135 25.38 30.05 11.11
C PRO A 135 25.85 31.29 11.89
N GLY A 136 25.10 32.39 11.78
CA GLY A 136 25.42 33.66 12.42
C GLY A 136 26.26 34.62 11.59
N ASP A 137 26.68 34.22 10.39
CA ASP A 137 27.32 35.11 9.43
C ASP A 137 26.29 36.04 8.78
N THR A 138 26.42 37.33 9.06
CA THR A 138 25.57 38.40 8.50
C THR A 138 26.21 39.08 7.29
N SER A 139 27.35 38.59 6.78
CA SER A 139 28.05 39.23 5.66
C SER A 139 27.38 39.01 4.29
N LEU A 140 26.47 38.04 4.19
CA LEU A 140 25.62 37.79 3.02
C LEU A 140 24.32 38.59 3.15
N ASP A 141 24.45 39.91 3.11
CA ASP A 141 23.32 40.85 3.02
C ASP A 141 22.70 40.75 1.61
N LYS A 142 21.84 39.75 1.40
CA LYS A 142 20.91 39.80 0.26
C LYS A 142 19.81 40.76 0.66
N SER A 143 19.80 41.93 0.03
CA SER A 143 18.73 42.92 0.05
C SER A 143 17.35 42.24 0.10
N LEU A 144 16.76 42.21 1.28
CA LEU A 144 15.37 41.83 1.48
C LEU A 144 14.59 43.13 1.66
N ASP A 145 13.69 43.38 0.71
CA ASP A 145 12.70 44.43 0.84
C ASP A 145 11.92 44.26 2.15
N VAL A 146 11.73 45.40 2.80
CA VAL A 146 11.13 45.57 4.10
C VAL A 146 9.65 45.19 4.07
N GLU A 147 9.25 44.15 4.79
CA GLU A 147 8.00 44.18 5.57
C GLU A 147 8.22 43.58 6.97
N VAL A 148 8.00 44.46 7.95
CA VAL A 148 8.07 44.31 9.41
C VAL A 148 6.98 43.32 9.86
N ILE A 149 7.21 42.40 10.81
CA ILE A 149 6.93 42.55 12.26
C ILE A 149 7.79 41.58 13.11
N SER A 150 8.17 42.13 14.26
CA SER A 150 9.11 41.77 15.35
C SER A 150 8.71 40.55 16.23
N PRO A 151 9.32 40.31 17.42
CA PRO A 151 10.73 40.18 17.81
C PRO A 151 10.97 38.89 18.64
N LYS A 152 11.68 37.86 18.13
CA LYS A 152 12.65 37.00 18.86
C LYS A 152 12.99 35.69 18.11
N ARG A 153 14.31 35.41 18.15
CA ARG A 153 15.10 34.20 17.82
C ARG A 153 15.36 33.85 16.34
N LYS A 154 16.56 34.28 15.91
CA LYS A 154 17.39 33.85 14.78
C LYS A 154 17.57 32.31 14.73
N VAL A 155 17.70 31.72 13.51
CA VAL A 155 18.68 30.66 13.11
C VAL A 155 18.44 30.06 11.69
N TYR A 156 17.27 30.18 11.03
CA TYR A 156 17.00 29.47 9.75
C TYR A 156 16.68 30.37 8.54
N ASN A 157 16.88 29.83 7.32
CA ASN A 157 16.45 30.40 6.03
C ASN A 157 15.00 30.90 6.10
N MET A 158 14.83 32.22 6.00
CA MET A 158 13.55 32.96 6.04
C MET A 158 12.82 32.90 4.68
N GLY A 159 12.61 31.70 4.13
CA GLY A 159 11.76 31.50 2.96
C GLY A 159 10.42 30.88 3.36
N SER A 160 9.31 31.36 2.80
CA SER A 160 8.04 30.62 2.88
C SER A 160 8.16 29.35 2.03
N ARG A 161 8.30 28.20 2.68
CA ARG A 161 8.38 26.90 1.98
C ARG A 161 6.98 26.39 1.67
N LYS A 162 6.65 26.29 0.38
CA LYS A 162 5.40 25.66 -0.07
C LYS A 162 5.62 24.16 -0.21
N ILE A 163 5.07 23.39 0.73
CA ILE A 163 5.04 21.92 0.67
C ILE A 163 3.65 21.49 0.20
N LYS A 164 3.59 20.53 -0.74
CA LYS A 164 2.32 19.98 -1.23
C LYS A 164 1.63 19.17 -0.12
N SER A 165 0.30 19.33 0.04
CA SER A 165 -0.52 18.58 1.00
C SER A 165 -0.24 17.07 0.98
N LYS A 166 -0.26 16.46 -0.22
CA LYS A 166 0.07 15.04 -0.42
C LYS A 166 1.40 14.64 0.22
N ARG A 167 2.45 15.44 0.07
CA ARG A 167 3.77 15.12 0.64
C ARG A 167 3.78 15.14 2.17
N VAL A 168 2.94 15.96 2.78
CA VAL A 168 2.80 16.00 4.24
C VAL A 168 2.10 14.73 4.74
N ALA A 169 1.07 14.27 4.02
CA ALA A 169 0.41 13.00 4.31
C ALA A 169 1.36 11.81 4.15
N ASP A 170 2.07 11.72 3.02
CA ASP A 170 3.08 10.69 2.75
C ASP A 170 4.13 10.62 3.91
N ILE A 171 4.53 11.78 4.48
CA ILE A 171 5.48 11.85 5.61
C ILE A 171 4.84 11.37 6.92
N ALA A 172 3.56 11.66 7.14
CA ALA A 172 2.84 11.17 8.31
C ALA A 172 2.77 9.64 8.29
N GLU A 173 2.46 9.04 7.13
CA GLU A 173 2.52 7.59 6.91
C GLU A 173 3.93 7.06 7.14
N ALA A 174 4.96 7.70 6.57
CA ALA A 174 6.34 7.29 6.78
C ALA A 174 6.77 7.33 8.26
N LEU A 175 6.29 8.30 9.04
CA LEU A 175 6.54 8.35 10.48
C LEU A 175 5.84 7.18 11.19
N ILE A 176 4.59 6.87 10.85
CA ILE A 176 3.88 5.68 11.37
C ILE A 176 4.69 4.42 11.07
N GLY A 177 5.15 4.24 9.82
CA GLY A 177 5.98 3.10 9.41
C GLY A 177 7.33 3.05 10.16
N ALA A 178 7.91 4.19 10.51
CA ALA A 178 9.12 4.25 11.33
C ALA A 178 8.90 3.71 12.76
N TYR A 179 7.73 3.98 13.35
CA TYR A 179 7.37 3.43 14.66
C TYR A 179 7.09 1.93 14.57
N VAL A 180 6.32 1.47 13.57
CA VAL A 180 6.03 0.04 13.37
C VAL A 180 7.33 -0.75 13.22
N SER A 181 8.24 -0.30 12.34
CA SER A 181 9.48 -1.01 12.02
C SER A 181 10.51 -1.08 13.16
N THR A 182 10.46 -0.17 14.14
CA THR A 182 11.48 -0.10 15.21
C THR A 182 10.97 -0.47 16.58
N SER A 183 9.73 -0.08 16.89
CA SER A 183 9.16 -0.11 18.25
C SER A 183 7.89 -0.97 18.32
N GLY A 184 7.46 -1.55 17.20
CA GLY A 184 6.26 -2.37 17.10
C GLY A 184 4.97 -1.57 16.99
N GLU A 185 3.85 -2.29 16.89
CA GLU A 185 2.54 -1.71 16.60
C GLU A 185 2.04 -0.78 17.70
N LEU A 186 2.16 -1.15 18.98
CA LEU A 186 1.69 -0.32 20.10
C LEU A 186 2.30 1.07 20.10
N ALA A 187 3.57 1.18 19.71
CA ALA A 187 4.27 2.44 19.57
C ALA A 187 3.72 3.29 18.41
N ALA A 188 3.42 2.64 17.28
CA ALA A 188 2.81 3.30 16.13
C ALA A 188 1.38 3.79 16.47
N LEU A 189 0.61 3.01 17.22
CA LEU A 189 -0.71 3.41 17.70
C LEU A 189 -0.64 4.61 18.64
N SER A 190 0.31 4.61 19.57
CA SER A 190 0.55 5.77 20.43
C SER A 190 0.88 7.02 19.62
N PHE A 191 1.69 6.88 18.56
CA PHE A 191 1.99 7.97 17.64
C PHE A 191 0.77 8.43 16.84
N MET A 192 -0.10 7.52 16.38
CA MET A 192 -1.33 7.85 15.66
C MET A 192 -2.33 8.62 16.55
N VAL A 193 -2.50 8.21 17.80
CA VAL A 193 -3.31 8.93 18.78
C VAL A 193 -2.73 10.31 19.06
N TRP A 194 -1.40 10.41 19.22
CA TRP A 194 -0.73 11.71 19.34
C TRP A 194 -0.93 12.58 18.09
N LEU A 195 -0.87 12.02 16.89
CA LEU A 195 -1.13 12.74 15.64
C LEU A 195 -2.55 13.34 15.63
N GLY A 196 -3.50 12.68 16.30
CA GLY A 196 -4.88 13.13 16.48
C GLY A 196 -5.91 12.18 15.86
N LEU A 197 -5.53 10.94 15.56
CA LEU A 197 -6.46 9.89 15.16
C LEU A 197 -7.14 9.34 16.42
N ASP A 198 -8.47 9.50 16.49
CA ASP A 198 -9.27 9.01 17.61
C ASP A 198 -9.41 7.48 17.48
N MET A 199 -8.55 6.74 18.18
CA MET A 199 -8.43 5.29 18.05
C MET A 199 -8.53 4.63 19.43
N TYR A 200 -9.55 3.80 19.61
CA TYR A 200 -9.74 2.99 20.80
C TYR A 200 -9.58 1.51 20.46
N TYR A 201 -8.74 0.82 21.23
CA TYR A 201 -8.54 -0.62 21.13
C TYR A 201 -9.34 -1.31 22.23
N ALA A 202 -10.54 -1.75 21.89
CA ALA A 202 -11.26 -2.68 22.74
C ALA A 202 -10.56 -4.04 22.67
N LYS A 203 -10.03 -4.51 23.82
CA LYS A 203 -9.54 -5.90 23.97
C LYS A 203 -10.67 -6.89 24.24
N THR A 204 -11.91 -6.41 24.35
CA THR A 204 -13.06 -7.27 24.63
C THR A 204 -13.32 -8.18 23.44
N PRO A 205 -13.44 -9.50 23.67
CA PRO A 205 -13.88 -10.43 22.63
C PRO A 205 -15.18 -9.93 22.01
N ILE A 206 -15.31 -10.04 20.68
CA ILE A 206 -16.57 -9.73 20.01
C ILE A 206 -17.53 -10.88 20.33
N GLU A 207 -18.49 -10.64 21.22
CA GLU A 207 -19.49 -11.63 21.59
C GLU A 207 -20.43 -11.91 20.41
N ARG A 208 -20.43 -13.16 19.95
CA ARG A 208 -21.32 -13.63 18.88
C ARG A 208 -22.51 -14.35 19.51
N HIS A 209 -23.71 -13.92 19.14
CA HIS A 209 -24.94 -14.23 19.85
C HIS A 209 -25.78 -15.34 19.18
N PHE A 210 -25.21 -16.12 18.26
CA PHE A 210 -25.93 -17.17 17.55
C PHE A 210 -25.17 -18.50 17.56
N PRO A 211 -25.69 -19.55 18.24
CA PRO A 211 -25.10 -20.88 18.18
C PRO A 211 -25.40 -21.53 16.82
N ILE A 212 -24.35 -21.84 16.06
CA ILE A 212 -24.42 -22.56 14.78
C ILE A 212 -23.67 -23.89 14.90
N ASN A 213 -24.23 -24.95 14.31
CA ASN A 213 -23.48 -26.17 14.05
C ASN A 213 -22.75 -26.04 12.71
N ALA A 214 -21.49 -25.59 12.75
CA ALA A 214 -20.71 -25.24 11.55
C ALA A 214 -20.50 -26.41 10.58
N GLU A 215 -20.36 -27.64 11.12
CA GLU A 215 -20.12 -28.86 10.33
C GLU A 215 -21.32 -29.24 9.42
N LYS A 216 -22.50 -28.63 9.62
CA LYS A 216 -23.63 -28.78 8.69
C LYS A 216 -23.45 -27.99 7.39
N PHE A 217 -22.65 -26.93 7.41
CA PHE A 217 -22.56 -25.97 6.32
C PHE A 217 -21.21 -26.03 5.61
N VAL A 218 -20.12 -26.11 6.36
CA VAL A 218 -18.75 -26.12 5.82
C VAL A 218 -17.98 -27.31 6.39
N ASN A 219 -17.03 -27.83 5.62
CA ASN A 219 -16.12 -28.86 6.10
C ASN A 219 -15.03 -28.23 6.98
N VAL A 220 -15.33 -28.06 8.27
CA VAL A 220 -14.47 -27.37 9.23
C VAL A 220 -13.10 -28.06 9.30
N ARG A 221 -13.08 -29.39 9.41
CA ARG A 221 -11.84 -30.17 9.51
C ARG A 221 -10.92 -29.99 8.32
N TYR A 222 -11.49 -29.97 7.11
CA TYR A 222 -10.71 -29.74 5.90
C TYR A 222 -10.08 -28.35 5.93
N ILE A 223 -10.87 -27.31 6.20
CA ILE A 223 -10.39 -25.92 6.23
C ILE A 223 -9.32 -25.75 7.31
N GLU A 224 -9.57 -26.19 8.54
CA GLU A 224 -8.61 -26.12 9.65
C GLU A 224 -7.30 -26.85 9.35
N SER A 225 -7.37 -28.01 8.68
CA SER A 225 -6.17 -28.76 8.28
C SER A 225 -5.36 -28.05 7.20
N LEU A 226 -6.05 -27.38 6.27
CA LEU A 226 -5.46 -26.62 5.17
C LEU A 226 -4.71 -25.39 5.69
N ILE A 227 -5.36 -24.60 6.54
CA ILE A 227 -4.82 -23.35 7.08
C ILE A 227 -3.94 -23.57 8.33
N LYS A 228 -3.89 -24.80 8.86
CA LYS A 228 -3.15 -25.17 10.08
C LYS A 228 -3.54 -24.35 11.32
N TYR A 229 -4.81 -23.96 11.40
CA TYR A 229 -5.40 -23.19 12.50
C TYR A 229 -6.70 -23.85 12.96
N LYS A 230 -6.92 -23.92 14.28
CA LYS A 230 -8.14 -24.46 14.88
C LYS A 230 -8.99 -23.33 15.45
N PHE A 231 -10.21 -23.21 14.99
CA PHE A 231 -11.15 -22.16 15.40
C PHE A 231 -11.70 -22.46 16.80
N ARG A 232 -11.74 -21.42 17.64
CA ARG A 232 -12.48 -21.46 18.91
C ARG A 232 -13.96 -21.29 18.65
N ASP A 233 -14.32 -20.46 17.68
CA ASP A 233 -15.68 -20.27 17.17
C ASP A 233 -15.77 -20.66 15.67
N PRO A 234 -16.10 -21.93 15.36
CA PRO A 234 -16.28 -22.38 13.97
C PRO A 234 -17.40 -21.65 13.21
N SER A 235 -18.30 -20.91 13.87
CA SER A 235 -19.32 -20.14 13.16
C SER A 235 -18.73 -18.91 12.44
N LEU A 236 -17.47 -18.54 12.70
CA LEU A 236 -16.72 -17.55 11.92
C LEU A 236 -16.38 -18.09 10.53
N LEU A 237 -16.08 -19.40 10.41
CA LEU A 237 -15.91 -20.05 9.11
C LEU A 237 -17.19 -20.02 8.30
N VAL A 238 -18.33 -20.32 8.94
CA VAL A 238 -19.62 -20.23 8.26
C VAL A 238 -19.88 -18.82 7.75
N GLU A 239 -19.64 -17.79 8.56
CA GLU A 239 -19.76 -16.38 8.13
C GLU A 239 -18.81 -16.06 6.96
N ALA A 240 -17.54 -16.46 7.05
CA ALA A 240 -16.51 -16.21 6.03
C ALA A 240 -16.83 -16.84 4.66
N PHE A 241 -17.51 -17.99 4.64
CA PHE A 241 -17.91 -18.68 3.41
C PHE A 241 -19.35 -18.41 2.98
N THR A 242 -20.11 -17.57 3.70
CA THR A 242 -21.50 -17.24 3.38
C THR A 242 -21.60 -16.01 2.48
N HIS A 243 -22.02 -16.20 1.23
CA HIS A 243 -22.35 -15.10 0.33
C HIS A 243 -23.69 -14.45 0.71
N GLY A 244 -23.86 -13.14 0.42
CA GLY A 244 -25.06 -12.38 0.79
C GLY A 244 -26.37 -12.99 0.27
N SER A 245 -26.35 -13.75 -0.83
CA SER A 245 -27.53 -14.46 -1.35
C SER A 245 -27.95 -15.68 -0.51
N PHE A 246 -27.14 -16.14 0.43
CA PHE A 246 -27.41 -17.30 1.29
C PHE A 246 -27.78 -16.92 2.73
N MET A 247 -27.88 -15.62 3.04
CA MET A 247 -28.28 -15.19 4.38
C MET A 247 -29.66 -15.74 4.76
N GLN A 248 -29.76 -16.34 5.94
CA GLN A 248 -30.95 -16.99 6.47
C GLN A 248 -31.12 -16.62 7.95
N SER A 249 -32.26 -16.97 8.56
CA SER A 249 -32.48 -16.73 9.99
C SER A 249 -31.43 -17.39 10.89
N GLU A 250 -30.92 -18.57 10.49
CA GLU A 250 -29.85 -19.28 11.22
C GLU A 250 -28.46 -18.68 10.97
N ILE A 251 -28.24 -18.05 9.80
CA ILE A 251 -26.96 -17.44 9.39
C ILE A 251 -27.21 -15.97 9.01
N PRO A 252 -27.30 -15.07 10.00
CA PRO A 252 -27.73 -13.70 9.79
C PRO A 252 -26.63 -12.78 9.24
N ARG A 253 -25.42 -13.30 8.99
CA ARG A 253 -24.25 -12.52 8.54
C ARG A 253 -23.58 -13.20 7.35
N CYS A 254 -23.01 -12.38 6.48
CA CYS A 254 -22.22 -12.79 5.33
C CYS A 254 -20.76 -12.35 5.48
N TYR A 255 -19.92 -12.79 4.54
CA TYR A 255 -18.47 -12.60 4.59
C TYR A 255 -18.00 -11.13 4.54
N GLN A 256 -18.83 -10.20 4.06
CA GLN A 256 -18.42 -8.84 3.67
C GLN A 256 -17.76 -8.04 4.80
N ARG A 257 -18.24 -8.19 6.05
CA ARG A 257 -17.59 -7.50 7.19
C ARG A 257 -16.22 -8.11 7.49
N LEU A 258 -16.07 -9.43 7.36
CA LEU A 258 -14.79 -10.11 7.55
C LEU A 258 -13.81 -9.82 6.41
N GLU A 259 -14.31 -9.71 5.17
CA GLU A 259 -13.55 -9.25 4.00
C GLU A 259 -12.95 -7.86 4.25
N PHE A 260 -13.75 -6.91 4.75
CA PHE A 260 -13.27 -5.54 5.05
C PHE A 260 -12.03 -5.49 5.95
N ILE A 261 -12.01 -6.28 7.03
CA ILE A 261 -10.86 -6.33 7.94
C ILE A 261 -9.75 -7.26 7.40
N GLY A 262 -10.15 -8.31 6.67
CA GLY A 262 -9.33 -9.28 5.97
C GLY A 262 -8.40 -8.67 4.93
N ASP A 263 -8.95 -7.86 4.04
CA ASP A 263 -8.20 -7.07 3.04
C ASP A 263 -7.09 -6.26 3.72
N ALA A 264 -7.44 -5.53 4.78
CA ALA A 264 -6.51 -4.66 5.49
C ALA A 264 -5.40 -5.43 6.22
N ILE A 265 -5.71 -6.59 6.85
CA ILE A 265 -4.69 -7.40 7.51
C ILE A 265 -3.78 -8.10 6.50
N ILE A 266 -4.32 -8.61 5.38
CA ILE A 266 -3.51 -9.27 4.35
C ILE A 266 -2.54 -8.26 3.71
N ASP A 267 -3.00 -7.06 3.36
CA ASP A 267 -2.13 -5.99 2.84
C ASP A 267 -0.99 -5.67 3.82
N TYR A 268 -1.32 -5.57 5.11
CA TYR A 268 -0.34 -5.29 6.15
C TYR A 268 0.70 -6.41 6.33
N ILE A 269 0.29 -7.67 6.54
CA ILE A 269 1.23 -8.78 6.77
C ILE A 269 2.13 -9.03 5.57
N ILE A 270 1.64 -8.87 4.34
CA ILE A 270 2.45 -9.02 3.13
C ILE A 270 3.41 -7.84 2.98
N THR A 271 2.97 -6.62 3.25
CA THR A 271 3.86 -5.45 3.24
C THR A 271 4.99 -5.61 4.26
N VAL A 272 4.69 -6.08 5.48
CA VAL A 272 5.68 -6.39 6.52
C VAL A 272 6.63 -7.50 6.05
N HIS A 273 6.09 -8.59 5.49
CA HIS A 273 6.90 -9.70 4.97
C HIS A 273 7.88 -9.22 3.90
N LEU A 274 7.41 -8.48 2.91
CA LEU A 274 8.23 -7.96 1.81
C LEU A 274 9.27 -6.93 2.29
N TYR A 275 8.87 -6.02 3.19
CA TYR A 275 9.75 -5.02 3.78
C TYR A 275 10.91 -5.67 4.55
N ASN A 276 10.62 -6.71 5.33
CA ASN A 276 11.63 -7.42 6.13
C ASN A 276 12.50 -8.35 5.28
N LYS A 277 11.91 -9.02 4.28
CA LYS A 277 12.62 -9.99 3.44
C LYS A 277 13.62 -9.32 2.49
N TYR A 278 13.33 -8.10 2.03
CA TYR A 278 14.16 -7.39 1.07
C TYR A 278 14.52 -5.97 1.57
N PRO A 279 15.41 -5.87 2.58
CA PRO A 279 15.83 -4.58 3.11
C PRO A 279 16.55 -3.77 2.02
N GLY A 280 16.17 -2.50 1.87
CA GLY A 280 16.80 -1.60 0.90
C GLY A 280 16.25 -1.69 -0.52
N LEU A 281 15.17 -2.44 -0.77
CA LEU A 281 14.44 -2.33 -2.04
C LEU A 281 14.00 -0.91 -2.32
N THR A 282 13.94 -0.58 -3.60
CA THR A 282 13.32 0.67 -4.00
C THR A 282 11.83 0.64 -3.63
N PRO A 283 11.29 1.75 -3.12
CA PRO A 283 9.89 1.85 -2.70
C PRO A 283 8.89 1.55 -3.82
N GLY A 284 9.20 1.97 -5.04
CA GLY A 284 8.40 1.66 -6.22
C GLY A 284 8.29 0.15 -6.42
N LEU A 285 9.42 -0.56 -6.33
CA LEU A 285 9.48 -2.01 -6.43
C LEU A 285 8.74 -2.70 -5.28
N LEU A 286 8.84 -2.21 -4.04
CA LEU A 286 8.05 -2.74 -2.92
C LEU A 286 6.53 -2.61 -3.17
N THR A 287 6.11 -1.44 -3.66
CA THR A 287 4.70 -1.20 -4.03
C THR A 287 4.26 -2.12 -5.16
N ASP A 288 5.09 -2.30 -6.19
CA ASP A 288 4.80 -3.17 -7.32
C ASP A 288 4.71 -4.64 -6.89
N MET A 289 5.64 -5.10 -6.06
CA MET A 289 5.63 -6.46 -5.49
C MET A 289 4.39 -6.69 -4.61
N ARG A 290 4.00 -5.70 -3.80
CA ARG A 290 2.77 -5.74 -3.00
C ARG A 290 1.55 -5.90 -3.90
N SER A 291 1.36 -5.03 -4.89
CA SER A 291 0.21 -5.10 -5.81
C SER A 291 0.17 -6.37 -6.67
N CYS A 292 1.33 -6.98 -6.95
CA CYS A 292 1.39 -8.25 -7.66
C CYS A 292 1.12 -9.47 -6.77
N SER A 293 1.37 -9.36 -5.46
CA SER A 293 1.13 -10.43 -4.48
C SER A 293 -0.30 -10.39 -3.93
N VAL A 294 -0.88 -9.18 -3.85
CA VAL A 294 -2.17 -8.88 -3.24
C VAL A 294 -3.10 -8.35 -4.32
N ASN A 295 -3.77 -9.27 -5.01
CA ASN A 295 -4.87 -8.91 -5.89
C ASN A 295 -5.89 -10.05 -5.98
N ASN A 296 -7.11 -9.68 -6.37
CA ASN A 296 -8.23 -10.60 -6.47
C ASN A 296 -7.97 -11.80 -7.41
N ASP A 297 -7.19 -11.63 -8.49
CA ASP A 297 -6.86 -12.73 -9.40
C ASP A 297 -6.01 -13.79 -8.69
N CYS A 298 -5.03 -13.35 -7.87
CA CYS A 298 -4.17 -14.23 -7.08
C CYS A 298 -4.97 -15.01 -6.04
N TYR A 299 -5.85 -14.32 -5.32
CA TYR A 299 -6.71 -14.94 -4.31
C TYR A 299 -7.71 -15.92 -4.91
N ALA A 300 -8.28 -15.58 -6.07
CA ALA A 300 -9.18 -16.48 -6.77
C ALA A 300 -8.49 -17.76 -7.25
N LEU A 301 -7.28 -17.64 -7.81
CA LEU A 301 -6.45 -18.80 -8.18
C LEU A 301 -6.11 -19.65 -6.95
N CYS A 302 -5.76 -19.03 -5.83
CA CYS A 302 -5.52 -19.71 -4.56
C CYS A 302 -6.78 -20.47 -4.08
N ALA A 303 -7.94 -19.81 -4.08
CA ALA A 303 -9.20 -20.43 -3.68
C ALA A 303 -9.52 -21.66 -4.52
N VAL A 304 -9.32 -21.60 -5.85
CA VAL A 304 -9.53 -22.72 -6.77
C VAL A 304 -8.51 -23.84 -6.53
N LYS A 305 -7.23 -23.51 -6.42
CA LYS A 305 -6.11 -24.45 -6.18
C LYS A 305 -6.34 -25.30 -4.94
N PHE A 306 -6.87 -24.71 -3.87
CA PHE A 306 -7.15 -25.40 -2.62
C PHE A 306 -8.61 -25.84 -2.45
N GLY A 307 -9.43 -25.80 -3.52
CA GLY A 307 -10.80 -26.31 -3.46
C GLY A 307 -11.74 -25.54 -2.54
N LEU A 308 -11.38 -24.32 -2.12
CA LEU A 308 -12.17 -23.49 -1.19
C LEU A 308 -13.48 -23.00 -1.83
N GLN A 309 -13.52 -22.88 -3.15
CA GLN A 309 -14.75 -22.56 -3.90
C GLN A 309 -15.90 -23.53 -3.62
N LYS A 310 -15.59 -24.77 -3.22
CA LYS A 310 -16.59 -25.81 -2.89
C LYS A 310 -17.25 -25.60 -1.53
N GLN A 311 -16.65 -24.76 -0.67
CA GLN A 311 -17.15 -24.47 0.67
C GLN A 311 -18.06 -23.23 0.69
N ILE A 312 -18.14 -22.48 -0.41
CA ILE A 312 -18.92 -21.23 -0.48
C ILE A 312 -20.42 -21.56 -0.47
N LEU A 313 -21.16 -20.88 0.39
CA LEU A 313 -22.60 -20.99 0.52
C LEU A 313 -23.27 -19.86 -0.26
N TYR A 314 -24.02 -20.22 -1.30
CA TYR A 314 -24.73 -19.29 -2.18
C TYR A 314 -26.01 -19.92 -2.75
N PHE A 315 -26.99 -19.10 -3.09
CA PHE A 315 -28.18 -19.52 -3.87
C PHE A 315 -28.23 -18.94 -5.30
N SER A 316 -27.28 -18.08 -5.66
CA SER A 316 -27.26 -17.44 -6.99
C SER A 316 -26.83 -18.42 -8.07
N THR A 317 -27.69 -18.64 -9.05
CA THR A 317 -27.42 -19.50 -10.22
C THR A 317 -26.40 -18.88 -11.17
N ASP A 318 -26.36 -17.56 -11.27
CA ASP A 318 -25.38 -16.84 -12.09
C ASP A 318 -23.97 -16.96 -11.49
N LEU A 319 -23.86 -16.80 -10.17
CA LEU A 319 -22.60 -17.01 -9.45
C LEU A 319 -22.12 -18.45 -9.62
N GLN A 320 -23.03 -19.43 -9.53
CA GLN A 320 -22.71 -20.84 -9.77
C GLN A 320 -22.10 -21.07 -11.16
N LYS A 321 -22.75 -20.55 -12.22
CA LYS A 321 -22.23 -20.67 -13.60
C LYS A 321 -20.84 -20.03 -13.74
N HIS A 322 -20.66 -18.85 -13.17
CA HIS A 322 -19.37 -18.14 -13.21
C HIS A 322 -18.25 -18.92 -12.50
N ILE A 323 -18.52 -19.47 -11.31
CA ILE A 323 -17.54 -20.28 -10.58
C ILE A 323 -17.19 -21.53 -11.38
N THR A 324 -18.18 -22.27 -11.90
CA THR A 324 -17.94 -23.48 -12.70
C THR A 324 -17.09 -23.19 -13.94
N ASN A 325 -17.44 -22.16 -14.72
CA ASN A 325 -16.68 -21.76 -15.91
C ASN A 325 -15.23 -21.37 -15.57
N THR A 326 -15.04 -20.72 -14.43
CA THR A 326 -13.71 -20.32 -13.95
C THR A 326 -12.86 -21.53 -13.59
N VAL A 327 -13.42 -22.46 -12.82
CA VAL A 327 -12.72 -23.70 -12.42
C VAL A 327 -12.30 -24.50 -13.65
N GLU A 328 -13.21 -24.71 -14.61
CA GLU A 328 -12.89 -25.39 -15.87
C GLU A 328 -11.79 -24.68 -16.66
N SER A 329 -11.79 -23.35 -16.69
CA SER A 329 -10.79 -22.56 -17.42
C SER A 329 -9.42 -22.67 -16.76
N VAL A 330 -9.35 -22.62 -15.43
CA VAL A 330 -8.10 -22.78 -14.67
C VAL A 330 -7.53 -24.18 -14.85
N GLU A 331 -8.37 -25.22 -14.78
CA GLU A 331 -7.96 -26.62 -15.01
C GLU A 331 -7.42 -26.82 -16.43
N LYS A 332 -8.09 -26.25 -17.45
CA LYS A 332 -7.64 -26.32 -18.86
C LYS A 332 -6.31 -25.61 -19.08
N LEU A 333 -6.09 -24.47 -18.44
CA LEU A 333 -4.90 -23.63 -18.67
C LEU A 333 -3.67 -24.08 -17.86
N CYS A 334 -3.80 -25.09 -16.98
CA CYS A 334 -2.69 -25.62 -16.16
C CYS A 334 -1.89 -24.51 -15.46
N ILE A 335 -2.57 -23.47 -14.96
CA ILE A 335 -1.93 -22.30 -14.36
C ILE A 335 -1.17 -22.74 -13.11
N SER A 336 0.16 -22.77 -13.21
CA SER A 336 1.06 -23.20 -12.13
C SER A 336 1.45 -22.06 -11.18
N THR A 337 1.37 -20.81 -11.66
CA THR A 337 1.71 -19.61 -10.87
C THR A 337 0.46 -18.91 -10.36
N THR A 338 0.41 -18.63 -9.06
CA THR A 338 -0.71 -17.93 -8.38
C THR A 338 -0.54 -16.41 -8.36
N PHE A 339 0.52 -15.85 -8.97
CA PHE A 339 0.84 -14.42 -8.92
C PHE A 339 0.86 -13.76 -10.30
N GLY A 340 0.68 -12.43 -10.33
CA GLY A 340 0.81 -11.59 -11.52
C GLY A 340 -0.49 -11.17 -12.19
N TRP A 341 -0.39 -10.61 -13.40
CA TRP A 341 -1.51 -10.02 -14.17
C TRP A 341 -1.90 -10.84 -15.41
N SER A 342 -1.41 -12.07 -15.51
CA SER A 342 -1.28 -12.81 -16.77
C SER A 342 -2.55 -13.50 -17.26
N SER A 343 -3.57 -13.71 -16.42
CA SER A 343 -4.77 -14.43 -16.83
C SER A 343 -5.70 -13.57 -17.68
N ASP A 344 -6.04 -14.07 -18.88
CA ASP A 344 -7.15 -13.56 -19.70
C ASP A 344 -8.53 -14.00 -19.13
N ILE A 345 -8.49 -14.68 -17.97
CA ILE A 345 -9.65 -15.14 -17.21
C ILE A 345 -10.14 -14.00 -16.32
N SER A 346 -11.45 -13.74 -16.38
CA SER A 346 -12.14 -12.91 -15.41
C SER A 346 -12.60 -13.77 -14.24
N PHE A 347 -12.01 -13.54 -13.05
CA PHE A 347 -12.43 -14.26 -11.84
C PHE A 347 -13.64 -13.59 -11.16
N PRO A 348 -14.58 -14.38 -10.61
CA PRO A 348 -15.61 -13.87 -9.70
C PRO A 348 -14.96 -13.28 -8.45
N LYS A 349 -15.34 -12.05 -8.07
CA LYS A 349 -14.81 -11.35 -6.88
C LYS A 349 -14.92 -12.20 -5.61
N VAL A 350 -16.07 -12.88 -5.45
CA VAL A 350 -16.34 -13.84 -4.37
C VAL A 350 -15.18 -14.78 -4.06
N LEU A 351 -14.40 -15.23 -5.06
CA LEU A 351 -13.28 -16.14 -4.83
C LEU A 351 -12.09 -15.46 -4.14
N GLY A 352 -11.87 -14.17 -4.37
CA GLY A 352 -10.90 -13.38 -3.62
C GLY A 352 -11.44 -12.97 -2.26
N ASP A 353 -12.69 -12.50 -2.23
CA ASP A 353 -13.35 -12.05 -0.99
C ASP A 353 -13.35 -13.14 0.09
N ILE A 354 -13.43 -14.44 -0.27
CA ILE A 354 -13.38 -15.54 0.72
C ILE A 354 -12.00 -15.76 1.34
N ILE A 355 -10.91 -15.43 0.63
CA ILE A 355 -9.55 -15.52 1.19
C ILE A 355 -9.36 -14.40 2.20
N GLU A 356 -9.83 -13.20 1.85
CA GLU A 356 -9.84 -12.02 2.72
C GLU A 356 -10.73 -12.28 3.94
N SER A 357 -11.96 -12.75 3.75
CA SER A 357 -12.88 -13.04 4.85
C SER A 357 -12.37 -14.15 5.77
N LEU A 358 -11.66 -15.15 5.23
CA LEU A 358 -11.01 -16.19 6.02
C LEU A 358 -9.88 -15.62 6.87
N ALA A 359 -9.05 -14.72 6.32
CA ALA A 359 -8.03 -14.00 7.10
C ALA A 359 -8.67 -13.15 8.20
N GLY A 360 -9.77 -12.45 7.89
CA GLY A 360 -10.56 -11.70 8.87
C GLY A 360 -11.13 -12.60 9.96
N ALA A 361 -11.65 -13.78 9.62
CA ALA A 361 -12.16 -14.76 10.58
C ALA A 361 -11.08 -15.23 11.56
N ILE A 362 -9.89 -15.59 11.07
CA ILE A 362 -8.74 -15.99 11.90
C ILE A 362 -8.32 -14.83 12.81
N LEU A 363 -8.27 -13.62 12.28
CA LEU A 363 -7.91 -12.43 13.05
C LEU A 363 -8.87 -12.21 14.22
N ILE A 364 -10.18 -12.33 14.00
CA ILE A 364 -11.17 -12.17 15.06
C ILE A 364 -11.11 -13.32 16.09
N ASP A 365 -11.05 -14.57 15.63
CA ASP A 365 -10.99 -15.76 16.50
C ASP A 365 -9.75 -15.77 17.40
N SER A 366 -8.62 -15.29 16.86
CA SER A 366 -7.33 -15.21 17.56
C SER A 366 -7.18 -13.97 18.46
N CYS A 367 -8.22 -13.14 18.59
CA CYS A 367 -8.21 -11.88 19.34
C CYS A 367 -7.21 -10.84 18.79
N PHE A 368 -7.21 -10.68 17.47
CA PHE A 368 -6.32 -9.81 16.70
C PHE A 368 -4.85 -10.19 16.83
N ASN A 369 -4.53 -11.46 16.57
CA ASN A 369 -3.15 -11.93 16.50
C ASN A 369 -2.72 -12.03 15.02
N GLU A 370 -1.91 -11.06 14.58
CA GLU A 370 -1.43 -10.94 13.21
C GLU A 370 -0.54 -12.12 12.81
N ASP A 371 0.28 -12.63 13.74
CA ASP A 371 1.17 -13.78 13.49
C ASP A 371 0.38 -15.03 13.12
N LYS A 372 -0.76 -15.27 13.79
CA LYS A 372 -1.64 -16.41 13.47
C LYS A 372 -2.25 -16.30 12.09
N VAL A 373 -2.62 -15.10 11.65
CA VAL A 373 -3.10 -14.86 10.28
C VAL A 373 -1.97 -15.12 9.29
N CYS A 374 -0.77 -14.61 9.57
CA CYS A 374 0.42 -14.81 8.74
C CYS A 374 0.78 -16.29 8.57
N GLU A 375 0.87 -17.04 9.68
CA GLU A 375 1.16 -18.48 9.68
C GLU A 375 0.15 -19.31 8.87
N SER A 376 -1.10 -18.83 8.79
CA SER A 376 -2.22 -19.56 8.19
C SER A 376 -2.45 -19.20 6.71
N ILE A 377 -2.41 -17.91 6.37
CA ILE A 377 -2.77 -17.38 5.05
C ILE A 377 -1.57 -17.32 4.11
N LEU A 378 -0.39 -16.94 4.61
CA LEU A 378 0.79 -16.75 3.78
C LEU A 378 1.18 -18.03 2.99
N PRO A 379 1.11 -19.25 3.57
CA PRO A 379 1.37 -20.49 2.81
C PRO A 379 0.37 -20.75 1.68
N LEU A 380 -0.85 -20.24 1.78
CA LEU A 380 -1.86 -20.39 0.72
C LEU A 380 -1.52 -19.49 -0.48
N LEU A 381 -0.91 -18.35 -0.23
CA LEU A 381 -0.52 -17.39 -1.26
C LEU A 381 0.79 -17.76 -1.97
N GLU A 382 1.48 -18.81 -1.53
CA GLU A 382 2.73 -19.25 -2.15
C GLU A 382 2.52 -19.83 -3.58
N PRO A 383 3.43 -19.51 -4.52
CA PRO A 383 4.63 -18.67 -4.35
C PRO A 383 4.35 -17.15 -4.33
N ILE A 384 5.01 -16.44 -3.40
CA ILE A 384 4.96 -14.97 -3.31
C ILE A 384 5.94 -14.35 -4.31
N VAL A 385 5.58 -13.18 -4.82
CA VAL A 385 6.40 -12.40 -5.78
C VAL A 385 7.78 -12.09 -5.21
N THR A 386 8.79 -12.22 -6.08
CA THR A 386 10.19 -11.87 -5.83
C THR A 386 10.59 -10.66 -6.70
N PRO A 387 11.68 -9.94 -6.37
CA PRO A 387 12.18 -8.86 -7.21
C PRO A 387 12.42 -9.28 -8.67
N GLU A 388 12.76 -10.56 -8.90
CA GLU A 388 13.01 -11.13 -10.22
C GLU A 388 11.73 -11.51 -10.96
N THR A 389 10.64 -11.79 -10.25
CA THR A 389 9.37 -12.25 -10.84
C THR A 389 8.28 -11.19 -10.88
N VAL A 390 8.53 -9.99 -10.34
CA VAL A 390 7.56 -8.89 -10.36
C VAL A 390 7.24 -8.48 -11.79
N THR A 391 5.94 -8.34 -12.07
CA THR A 391 5.46 -7.84 -13.37
C THR A 391 4.66 -6.58 -13.14
N LEU A 392 4.94 -5.49 -13.85
CA LEU A 392 4.15 -4.28 -13.71
C LEU A 392 2.69 -4.51 -14.11
N HIS A 393 1.77 -3.78 -13.49
CA HIS A 393 0.38 -3.78 -13.93
C HIS A 393 0.30 -3.32 -15.40
N PRO A 394 -0.44 -3.99 -16.30
CA PRO A 394 -0.40 -3.70 -17.75
C PRO A 394 -0.65 -2.24 -18.12
N VAL A 395 -1.54 -1.55 -17.37
CA VAL A 395 -1.81 -0.11 -17.56
C VAL A 395 -0.58 0.74 -17.24
N ARG A 396 0.10 0.43 -16.12
CA ARG A 396 1.30 1.16 -15.68
C ARG A 396 2.48 0.86 -16.60
N GLU A 397 2.65 -0.40 -16.96
CA GLU A 397 3.70 -0.84 -17.90
C GLU A 397 3.55 -0.14 -19.25
N LEU A 398 2.33 -0.07 -19.81
CA LEU A 398 2.07 0.67 -21.05
C LEU A 398 2.38 2.16 -20.90
N HIS A 399 1.98 2.79 -19.79
CA HIS A 399 2.28 4.21 -19.54
C HIS A 399 3.79 4.49 -19.45
N GLU A 400 4.53 3.64 -18.75
CA GLU A 400 5.99 3.77 -18.62
C GLU A 400 6.69 3.49 -19.96
N PHE A 401 6.23 2.48 -20.72
CA PHE A 401 6.72 2.16 -22.05
C PHE A 401 6.55 3.33 -23.03
N CYS A 402 5.34 3.92 -23.07
CA CYS A 402 5.04 5.07 -23.92
C CYS A 402 5.86 6.30 -23.50
N ARG A 403 5.95 6.59 -22.20
CA ARG A 403 6.72 7.74 -21.68
C ARG A 403 8.22 7.61 -22.02
N GLY A 404 8.79 6.42 -21.87
CA GLY A 404 10.19 6.16 -22.16
C GLY A 404 10.56 6.37 -23.63
N ARG A 405 9.60 6.20 -24.55
CA ARG A 405 9.78 6.35 -26.00
C ARG A 405 9.16 7.64 -26.58
N GLY A 406 8.56 8.49 -25.75
CA GLY A 406 7.90 9.72 -26.20
C GLY A 406 6.59 9.51 -26.96
N TYR A 407 5.94 8.35 -26.85
CA TYR A 407 4.67 8.06 -27.51
C TYR A 407 3.50 8.75 -26.82
N ILE A 408 2.51 9.19 -27.61
CA ILE A 408 1.38 9.97 -27.09
C ILE A 408 0.20 9.03 -26.86
N MET A 409 -0.15 8.83 -25.58
CA MET A 409 -1.37 8.11 -25.22
C MET A 409 -2.59 9.02 -25.29
N ARG A 410 -3.64 8.57 -26.00
CA ARG A 410 -4.92 9.27 -26.04
C ARG A 410 -5.79 8.90 -24.83
N LYS A 411 -6.78 9.73 -24.54
CA LYS A 411 -7.74 9.44 -23.47
C LYS A 411 -8.56 8.20 -23.84
N PRO A 412 -8.72 7.23 -22.93
CA PRO A 412 -9.52 6.04 -23.18
C PRO A 412 -10.98 6.43 -23.44
N SER A 413 -11.58 5.83 -24.47
CA SER A 413 -13.03 5.93 -24.71
C SER A 413 -13.72 4.71 -24.12
N VAL A 414 -14.87 4.94 -23.47
CA VAL A 414 -15.66 3.89 -22.82
C VAL A 414 -17.04 3.90 -23.43
N THR A 415 -17.46 2.77 -23.98
CA THR A 415 -18.81 2.57 -24.54
C THR A 415 -19.50 1.44 -23.77
N PRO A 416 -20.46 1.75 -22.89
CA PRO A 416 -21.26 0.71 -22.25
C PRO A 416 -22.27 0.14 -23.27
N LYS A 417 -22.33 -1.19 -23.39
CA LYS A 417 -23.37 -1.90 -24.14
C LYS A 417 -23.80 -3.16 -23.36
N ASP A 418 -25.09 -3.31 -23.11
CA ASP A 418 -25.71 -4.51 -22.52
C ASP A 418 -25.02 -5.06 -21.25
N GLY A 419 -24.63 -4.17 -20.32
CA GLY A 419 -23.96 -4.57 -19.07
C GLY A 419 -22.47 -4.93 -19.22
N VAL A 420 -21.92 -4.84 -20.43
CA VAL A 420 -20.50 -5.05 -20.72
C VAL A 420 -19.84 -3.71 -21.04
N SER A 421 -18.68 -3.45 -20.42
CA SER A 421 -17.91 -2.24 -20.67
C SER A 421 -16.91 -2.49 -21.81
N PHE A 422 -17.05 -1.77 -22.92
CA PHE A 422 -16.05 -1.73 -23.99
C PHE A 422 -15.10 -0.56 -23.76
N ILE A 423 -13.80 -0.83 -23.78
CA ILE A 423 -12.77 0.19 -23.63
C ILE A 423 -11.87 0.16 -24.85
N THR A 424 -11.72 1.33 -25.47
CA THR A 424 -10.74 1.54 -26.54
C THR A 424 -9.55 2.29 -25.98
N MET A 425 -8.37 1.71 -26.16
CA MET A 425 -7.09 2.33 -25.88
C MET A 425 -6.41 2.69 -27.20
N GLU A 426 -5.87 3.90 -27.31
CA GLU A 426 -5.13 4.35 -28.48
C GLU A 426 -3.78 4.98 -28.08
N VAL A 427 -2.73 4.61 -28.80
CA VAL A 427 -1.38 5.17 -28.69
C VAL A 427 -0.92 5.65 -30.05
N ASP A 428 -0.51 6.90 -30.13
CA ASP A 428 0.13 7.49 -31.30
C ASP A 428 1.65 7.28 -31.22
N VAL A 429 2.16 6.53 -32.19
CA VAL A 429 3.57 6.22 -32.39
C VAL A 429 4.01 6.93 -33.66
N ASN A 430 4.62 8.11 -33.52
CA ASN A 430 5.21 8.88 -34.62
C ASN A 430 4.23 9.11 -35.80
N GLY A 431 2.95 9.38 -35.53
CA GLY A 431 1.91 9.63 -36.54
C GLY A 431 1.10 8.38 -36.93
N THR A 432 1.49 7.18 -36.46
CA THR A 432 0.72 5.95 -36.63
C THR A 432 -0.07 5.65 -35.36
N ILE A 433 -1.39 5.51 -35.49
CA ILE A 433 -2.27 5.23 -34.35
C ILE A 433 -2.43 3.73 -34.20
N TYR A 434 -1.96 3.20 -33.08
CA TYR A 434 -2.22 1.84 -32.63
C TYR A 434 -3.39 1.85 -31.66
N SER A 435 -4.35 0.95 -31.86
CA SER A 435 -5.49 0.83 -30.96
C SER A 435 -5.83 -0.62 -30.65
N ASP A 436 -6.46 -0.80 -29.49
CA ASP A 436 -7.11 -2.04 -29.12
C ASP A 436 -8.43 -1.79 -28.40
N ILE A 437 -9.41 -2.66 -28.65
CA ILE A 437 -10.73 -2.60 -28.05
C ILE A 437 -10.97 -3.92 -27.34
N CYS A 438 -11.17 -3.86 -26.03
CA CYS A 438 -11.53 -5.03 -25.23
C CYS A 438 -12.86 -4.81 -24.52
N SER A 439 -13.61 -5.90 -24.37
CA SER A 439 -14.82 -5.96 -23.57
C SER A 439 -14.56 -6.80 -22.32
N ALA A 440 -15.09 -6.34 -21.18
CA ALA A 440 -15.09 -7.12 -19.94
C ALA A 440 -16.29 -6.74 -19.06
N PRO A 441 -16.61 -7.56 -18.03
CA PRO A 441 -17.71 -7.28 -17.12
C PRO A 441 -17.51 -5.97 -16.31
N ASN A 442 -16.26 -5.59 -16.04
CA ASN A 442 -15.91 -4.35 -15.35
C ASN A 442 -14.99 -3.47 -16.22
N LYS A 443 -15.14 -2.16 -16.10
CA LYS A 443 -14.30 -1.12 -16.70
C LYS A 443 -12.81 -1.37 -16.44
N ASP A 444 -12.42 -1.69 -15.21
CA ASP A 444 -10.99 -1.87 -14.89
C ASP A 444 -10.40 -3.12 -15.54
N ALA A 445 -11.18 -4.21 -15.62
CA ALA A 445 -10.79 -5.43 -16.31
C ALA A 445 -10.66 -5.22 -17.83
N ALA A 446 -11.61 -4.50 -18.44
CA ALA A 446 -11.56 -4.16 -19.86
C ALA A 446 -10.35 -3.29 -20.19
N LYS A 447 -10.03 -2.34 -19.29
CA LYS A 447 -8.88 -1.45 -19.43
C LYS A 447 -7.57 -2.22 -19.33
N LYS A 448 -7.46 -3.13 -18.35
CA LYS A 448 -6.29 -4.01 -18.16
C LYS A 448 -6.02 -4.82 -19.43
N LEU A 449 -7.05 -5.48 -19.98
CA LEU A 449 -6.92 -6.34 -21.17
C LEU A 449 -6.54 -5.53 -22.41
N ALA A 450 -7.21 -4.39 -22.65
CA ALA A 450 -6.89 -3.50 -23.76
C ALA A 450 -5.44 -2.98 -23.67
N CYS A 451 -4.98 -2.61 -22.48
CA CYS A 451 -3.60 -2.14 -22.30
C CYS A 451 -2.58 -3.27 -22.53
N LYS A 452 -2.85 -4.49 -22.05
CA LYS A 452 -1.99 -5.66 -22.24
C LYS A 452 -1.83 -6.00 -23.72
N ASN A 453 -2.93 -6.11 -24.45
CA ASN A 453 -2.94 -6.41 -25.88
C ASN A 453 -2.25 -5.32 -26.70
N LEU A 454 -2.55 -4.05 -26.40
CA LEU A 454 -1.93 -2.91 -27.07
C LEU A 454 -0.43 -2.85 -26.80
N LEU A 455 0.00 -3.11 -25.56
CA LEU A 455 1.42 -3.21 -25.22
C LEU A 455 2.12 -4.33 -25.98
N ASN A 456 1.49 -5.50 -26.11
CA ASN A 456 2.05 -6.61 -26.90
C ASN A 456 2.18 -6.23 -28.39
N LYS A 457 1.16 -5.59 -28.99
CA LYS A 457 1.23 -5.06 -30.36
C LYS A 457 2.41 -4.09 -30.52
N LEU A 458 2.57 -3.15 -29.59
CA LEU A 458 3.65 -2.16 -29.62
C LEU A 458 5.04 -2.78 -29.43
N LYS A 459 5.18 -3.79 -28.57
CA LYS A 459 6.45 -4.51 -28.37
C LYS A 459 6.86 -5.29 -29.62
N ILE A 460 5.91 -5.93 -30.30
CA ILE A 460 6.17 -6.66 -31.56
C ILE A 460 6.65 -5.69 -32.65
N GLU A 461 5.97 -4.56 -32.81
CA GLU A 461 6.36 -3.50 -33.75
C GLU A 461 7.77 -2.96 -33.49
N CYS A 462 8.10 -2.67 -32.22
CA CYS A 462 9.45 -2.23 -31.85
C CYS A 462 10.51 -3.29 -32.19
N ALA A 463 10.25 -4.56 -31.90
CA ALA A 463 11.17 -5.65 -32.23
C ALA A 463 11.39 -5.77 -33.75
N SER A 464 10.35 -5.59 -34.56
CA SER A 464 10.48 -5.58 -36.02
C SER A 464 11.24 -4.37 -36.57
N ILE A 465 11.17 -3.21 -35.90
CA ILE A 465 11.92 -2.02 -36.29
C ILE A 465 13.41 -2.18 -35.92
N GLU A 466 13.72 -2.73 -34.75
CA GLU A 466 15.10 -2.98 -34.30
C GLU A 466 15.81 -4.04 -35.17
N LEU A 467 15.13 -5.12 -35.55
CA LEU A 467 15.65 -6.13 -36.50
C LEU A 467 15.92 -5.58 -37.90
N ASN A 468 15.13 -4.62 -38.37
CA ASN A 468 15.33 -3.99 -39.68
C ASN A 468 16.50 -2.98 -39.69
N VAL A 469 16.96 -2.51 -38.53
CA VAL A 469 18.14 -1.65 -38.42
C VAL A 469 19.41 -2.51 -38.40
N GLU A 470 19.42 -3.63 -37.66
CA GLU A 470 20.56 -4.56 -37.62
C GLU A 470 20.81 -5.31 -38.95
N LEU A 471 19.79 -5.47 -39.80
CA LEU A 471 19.94 -6.07 -41.14
C LEU A 471 20.39 -5.07 -42.21
N ASN A 472 20.41 -3.77 -41.90
CA ASN A 472 20.80 -2.69 -42.81
C ASN A 472 22.12 -2.00 -42.40
N GLU A 473 22.79 -2.49 -41.35
CA GLU A 473 24.20 -2.25 -41.04
C GLU A 473 25.04 -3.46 -41.45
#